data_AF-A0AA39PC85-F1
#
_entry.id   AF-A0AA39PC85-F1
#
_cell.length_a   1.000
_cell.length_b   1.000
_cell.length_c   1.000
_cell.angle_alpha   90.00
_cell.angle_beta   90.00
_cell.angle_gamma   90.00
#
_symmetry.space_group_name_H-M   'P 1'
#
loop_
_entity.id
_entity.type
_entity.pdbx_description
1 polymer ?
#
loop_
_entity_poly.entity_id
_entity_poly.type
_entity_poly.pdbx_seq_one_letter_code
_entity_poly.pdbx_strand_id
1 'polypeptide(L)'
;MKVAFSTAFLTALFAGASASAAVRRDIFDPPILSPSTGTTWTVNTTQTVSWDTSNPPNSITDRNHSSIRLIKGGRQLPVVLADEFDILLGKIDVVVPWVIEGDDYAIVLFGDSGNRGEEFSIKGGPIN
;
A
#
# COMPACT_ATOMS: atom_id res chain seq x y z
N MET A 1 53.15 51.44 -33.47
CA MET A 1 53.44 50.02 -33.16
C MET A 1 53.32 49.78 -31.67
N LYS A 2 52.23 49.14 -31.23
CA LYS A 2 52.14 48.09 -30.19
C LYS A 2 50.68 47.96 -29.77
N VAL A 3 50.09 46.85 -30.22
CA VAL A 3 48.79 46.33 -29.82
C VAL A 3 48.91 45.78 -28.40
N ALA A 4 47.88 45.90 -27.58
CA ALA A 4 47.72 45.05 -26.40
C ALA A 4 46.22 44.71 -26.24
N PHE A 5 45.84 43.54 -26.76
CA PHE A 5 44.62 42.85 -26.36
C PHE A 5 44.88 42.24 -24.98
N SER A 6 44.01 42.51 -24.01
CA SER A 6 44.05 41.85 -22.70
C SER A 6 42.88 40.88 -22.61
N THR A 7 43.22 39.60 -22.54
CA THR A 7 42.29 38.46 -22.53
C THR A 7 41.90 38.07 -21.10
N ALA A 8 40.64 37.68 -20.94
CA ALA A 8 40.07 36.69 -20.01
C ALA A 8 39.98 36.99 -18.50
N PHE A 9 38.78 36.78 -17.95
CA PHE A 9 38.46 35.51 -17.28
C PHE A 9 36.93 35.37 -17.12
N LEU A 10 36.30 34.41 -17.83
CA LEU A 10 34.95 33.95 -17.49
C LEU A 10 35.11 32.91 -16.37
N THR A 11 34.66 33.21 -15.16
CA THR A 11 34.48 32.20 -14.11
C THR A 11 33.26 31.35 -14.44
N ALA A 12 33.50 30.13 -14.91
CA ALA A 12 32.44 29.14 -15.09
C ALA A 12 31.92 28.68 -13.73
N LEU A 13 30.63 28.95 -13.46
CA LEU A 13 29.91 28.42 -12.30
C LEU A 13 29.51 26.97 -12.62
N PHE A 14 30.34 25.99 -12.26
CA PHE A 14 29.91 24.59 -12.26
C PHE A 14 29.38 24.26 -10.87
N ALA A 15 28.07 24.44 -10.68
CA ALA A 15 27.36 23.82 -9.57
C ALA A 15 27.46 22.29 -9.76
N GLY A 16 28.22 21.63 -8.88
CA GLY A 16 28.23 20.18 -8.80
C GLY A 16 26.87 19.69 -8.32
N ALA A 17 25.97 19.37 -9.26
CA ALA A 17 24.78 18.61 -8.95
C ALA A 17 25.23 17.17 -8.63
N SER A 18 25.39 16.86 -7.34
CA SER A 18 25.54 15.49 -6.89
C SER A 18 24.23 14.76 -7.16
N ALA A 19 24.16 14.03 -8.28
CA ALA A 19 23.07 13.11 -8.54
C ALA A 19 23.16 11.96 -7.52
N SER A 20 22.32 11.98 -6.48
CA SER A 20 22.12 10.81 -5.64
C SER A 20 21.60 9.68 -6.53
N ALA A 21 22.31 8.56 -6.59
CA ALA A 21 21.86 7.38 -7.32
C ALA A 21 20.45 7.01 -6.84
N ALA A 22 19.47 7.04 -7.74
CA ALA A 22 18.10 6.64 -7.42
C ALA A 22 18.11 5.15 -7.06
N VAL A 23 17.76 4.81 -5.82
CA VAL A 23 17.55 3.42 -5.42
C VAL A 23 16.26 2.95 -6.07
N ARG A 24 16.34 1.91 -6.90
CA ARG A 24 15.16 1.24 -7.45
C ARG A 24 14.35 0.69 -6.28
N ARG A 25 13.09 1.11 -6.17
CA ARG A 25 12.11 0.56 -5.23
C ARG A 25 11.35 -0.54 -5.95
N ASP A 26 11.09 -1.64 -5.23
CA ASP A 26 10.37 -2.78 -5.76
C ASP A 26 8.94 -2.80 -5.22
N ILE A 27 8.04 -3.34 -6.04
CA ILE A 27 6.65 -3.66 -5.70
C ILE A 27 6.68 -4.74 -4.62
N PHE A 28 5.88 -4.58 -3.56
CA PHE A 28 5.72 -5.59 -2.53
C PHE A 28 4.25 -6.00 -2.37
N ASP A 29 3.93 -7.20 -2.85
CA ASP A 29 2.59 -7.80 -2.81
C ASP A 29 2.55 -8.99 -1.83
N PRO A 30 2.56 -8.77 -0.50
CA PRO A 30 2.61 -9.84 0.47
C PRO A 30 1.31 -10.65 0.52
N PRO A 31 1.35 -11.99 0.52
CA PRO A 31 0.16 -12.83 0.64
C PRO A 31 -0.67 -12.47 1.89
N ILE A 32 -1.98 -12.23 1.70
CA ILE A 32 -2.92 -12.05 2.81
C ILE A 32 -3.19 -13.42 3.45
N LEU A 33 -3.07 -13.49 4.78
CA LEU A 33 -3.25 -14.72 5.57
C LEU A 33 -4.63 -14.75 6.25
N SER A 34 -5.14 -13.60 6.68
CA SER A 34 -6.47 -13.45 7.28
C SER A 34 -7.09 -12.12 6.83
N PRO A 35 -8.38 -12.06 6.49
CA PRO A 35 -9.31 -13.19 6.42
C PRO A 35 -8.98 -14.12 5.24
N SER A 36 -9.42 -15.37 5.34
CA SER A 36 -9.28 -16.42 4.31
C SER A 36 -10.60 -17.18 4.09
N THR A 37 -10.61 -18.10 3.14
CA THR A 37 -11.77 -18.94 2.83
C THR A 37 -12.33 -19.60 4.10
N GLY A 38 -13.63 -19.41 4.34
CA GLY A 38 -14.33 -19.92 5.53
C GLY A 38 -14.30 -18.98 6.75
N THR A 39 -13.56 -17.88 6.69
CA THR A 39 -13.60 -16.84 7.74
C THR A 39 -14.98 -16.16 7.73
N THR A 40 -15.52 -15.89 8.92
CA THR A 40 -16.75 -15.11 9.09
C THR A 40 -16.51 -13.95 10.04
N TRP A 41 -16.77 -12.74 9.56
CA TRP A 41 -16.76 -11.52 10.36
C TRP A 41 -18.18 -11.09 10.71
N THR A 42 -18.32 -10.48 11.88
CA THR A 42 -19.57 -9.83 12.30
C THR A 42 -19.42 -8.32 12.16
N VAL A 43 -20.40 -7.65 11.58
CA VAL A 43 -20.42 -6.17 11.47
C VAL A 43 -20.25 -5.51 12.85
N ASN A 44 -19.63 -4.32 12.86
CA ASN A 44 -19.32 -3.53 14.06
C ASN A 44 -18.43 -4.23 15.10
N THR A 45 -17.74 -5.32 14.72
CA THR A 45 -16.70 -5.95 15.56
C THR A 45 -15.31 -5.56 15.09
N THR A 46 -14.33 -5.66 15.98
CA THR A 46 -12.91 -5.56 15.61
C THR A 46 -12.42 -6.91 15.12
N GLN A 47 -11.77 -6.91 13.96
CA GLN A 47 -11.19 -8.10 13.34
C GLN A 47 -9.75 -7.84 12.91
N THR A 48 -8.92 -8.87 12.91
CA THR A 48 -7.51 -8.75 12.51
C THR A 48 -7.35 -9.15 11.05
N VAL A 49 -6.83 -8.22 10.25
CA VAL A 49 -6.27 -8.51 8.92
C VAL A 49 -4.79 -8.80 9.10
N SER A 50 -4.28 -9.86 8.48
CA SER A 50 -2.85 -10.22 8.52
C SER A 50 -2.33 -10.68 7.17
N TRP A 51 -1.02 -10.52 6.97
CA TRP A 51 -0.32 -10.87 5.74
C TRP A 51 1.13 -11.28 6.04
N ASP A 52 1.75 -11.97 5.09
CA ASP A 52 3.10 -12.50 5.25
C ASP A 52 4.18 -11.45 4.94
N THR A 53 5.01 -11.14 5.94
CA THR A 53 6.13 -10.21 5.83
C THR A 53 7.49 -10.91 5.94
N SER A 54 7.55 -12.22 5.70
CA SER A 54 8.78 -13.02 5.87
C SER A 54 9.85 -12.76 4.81
N ASN A 55 9.45 -12.34 3.61
CA ASN A 55 10.36 -12.15 2.46
C ASN A 55 10.17 -10.79 1.76
N PRO A 56 10.38 -9.64 2.45
CA PRO A 56 10.27 -8.33 1.82
C PRO A 56 11.49 -8.01 0.93
N PRO A 57 11.34 -7.23 -0.16
CA PRO A 57 12.47 -6.72 -0.91
C PRO A 57 13.25 -5.69 -0.08
N ASN A 58 14.50 -5.44 -0.48
CA ASN A 58 15.39 -4.51 0.25
C ASN A 58 14.89 -3.05 0.24
N SER A 59 14.11 -2.66 -0.76
CA SER A 59 13.49 -1.34 -0.87
C SER A 59 12.08 -1.49 -1.41
N ILE A 60 11.10 -1.00 -0.64
CA ILE A 60 9.67 -1.11 -0.96
C ILE A 60 9.15 0.25 -1.40
N THR A 61 8.41 0.29 -2.50
CA THR A 61 7.65 1.48 -2.94
C THR A 61 6.49 1.72 -1.98
N ASP A 62 6.26 2.99 -1.61
CA ASP A 62 5.11 3.41 -0.77
C ASP A 62 4.89 2.62 0.53
N ARG A 63 5.98 2.09 1.09
CA ARG A 63 6.00 1.27 2.31
C ARG A 63 5.09 1.77 3.44
N ASN A 64 5.05 3.08 3.67
CA ASN A 64 4.33 3.71 4.80
C ASN A 64 2.97 4.33 4.40
N HIS A 65 2.56 4.20 3.15
CA HIS A 65 1.29 4.74 2.63
C HIS A 65 0.35 3.59 2.21
N SER A 66 0.48 2.44 2.86
CA SER A 66 -0.33 1.26 2.56
C SER A 66 -1.74 1.38 3.10
N SER A 67 -2.65 0.58 2.55
CA SER A 67 -4.06 0.69 2.89
C SER A 67 -4.84 -0.62 2.72
N ILE A 68 -5.89 -0.80 3.51
CA ILE A 68 -6.80 -1.96 3.44
C ILE A 68 -8.14 -1.49 2.88
N ARG A 69 -8.62 -2.16 1.83
CA ARG A 69 -9.92 -1.91 1.18
C ARG A 69 -10.80 -3.15 1.23
N LEU A 70 -12.11 -2.94 1.23
CA LEU A 70 -13.11 -4.00 1.20
C LEU A 70 -13.72 -4.13 -0.19
N ILE A 71 -13.79 -5.35 -0.71
CA ILE A 71 -14.47 -5.72 -1.95
C ILE A 71 -15.68 -6.59 -1.64
N LYS A 72 -16.75 -6.43 -2.42
CA LYS A 72 -17.89 -7.36 -2.47
C LYS A 72 -18.21 -7.71 -3.92
N GLY A 73 -18.32 -9.00 -4.24
CA GLY A 73 -18.70 -9.46 -5.59
C GLY A 73 -17.78 -8.93 -6.70
N GLY A 74 -16.48 -8.80 -6.40
CA GLY A 74 -15.49 -8.23 -7.31
C GLY A 74 -15.52 -6.70 -7.47
N ARG A 75 -16.37 -5.98 -6.75
CA ARG A 75 -16.41 -4.50 -6.75
C ARG A 75 -15.88 -3.93 -5.44
N GLN A 76 -14.98 -2.95 -5.54
CA GLN A 76 -14.51 -2.21 -4.37
C GLN A 76 -15.65 -1.38 -3.78
N LEU A 77 -15.84 -1.51 -2.47
CA LEU A 77 -16.76 -0.69 -1.72
C LEU A 77 -16.11 0.67 -1.39
N PRO A 78 -16.89 1.74 -1.24
CA PRO A 78 -16.37 3.06 -0.87
C PRO A 78 -16.04 3.15 0.63
N VAL A 79 -15.31 2.16 1.16
CA VAL A 79 -14.89 2.08 2.55
C VAL A 79 -13.40 1.75 2.64
N VAL A 80 -12.72 2.51 3.48
CA VAL A 80 -11.33 2.30 3.86
C VAL A 80 -11.34 1.65 5.24
N LEU A 81 -10.71 0.48 5.39
CA LEU A 81 -10.63 -0.21 6.68
C LEU A 81 -9.42 0.25 7.49
N ALA A 82 -8.33 0.59 6.81
CA ALA A 82 -7.12 1.19 7.37
C ALA A 82 -6.31 1.88 6.25
N ASP A 83 -5.52 2.89 6.61
CA ASP A 83 -4.64 3.65 5.73
C ASP A 83 -3.39 4.15 6.47
N GLU A 84 -2.43 4.69 5.71
CA GLU A 84 -1.23 5.37 6.23
C GLU A 84 -0.39 4.51 7.20
N PHE A 85 -0.18 3.24 6.85
CA PHE A 85 0.59 2.30 7.67
C PHE A 85 1.81 1.70 6.95
N ASP A 86 2.76 1.19 7.75
CA ASP A 86 3.90 0.41 7.27
C ASP A 86 3.44 -1.01 6.88
N ILE A 87 3.59 -1.38 5.61
CA ILE A 87 3.26 -2.72 5.12
C ILE A 87 4.07 -3.84 5.80
N LEU A 88 5.14 -3.55 6.53
CA LEU A 88 5.86 -4.55 7.31
C LEU A 88 5.28 -4.81 8.71
N LEU A 89 4.17 -4.18 9.09
CA LEU A 89 3.48 -4.51 10.35
C LEU A 89 2.93 -5.95 10.37
N GLY A 90 2.61 -6.52 9.19
CA GLY A 90 2.12 -7.89 9.04
C GLY A 90 0.69 -8.13 9.56
N LYS A 91 0.12 -7.17 10.29
CA LYS A 91 -1.27 -7.21 10.75
C LYS A 91 -1.78 -5.85 11.20
N ILE A 92 -3.09 -5.63 11.05
CA ILE A 92 -3.83 -4.49 11.57
C ILE A 92 -5.20 -4.96 12.06
N ASP A 93 -5.63 -4.42 13.20
CA ASP A 93 -7.00 -4.55 13.67
C ASP A 93 -7.89 -3.49 13.02
N VAL A 94 -8.99 -3.92 12.42
CA VAL A 94 -9.95 -3.06 11.71
C VAL A 94 -11.35 -3.23 12.28
N VAL A 95 -12.17 -2.18 12.20
CA VAL A 95 -13.60 -2.28 12.53
C VAL A 95 -14.36 -2.71 11.29
N VAL A 96 -15.13 -3.79 11.40
CA VAL A 96 -15.97 -4.27 10.29
C VAL A 96 -17.11 -3.27 10.07
N PRO A 97 -17.24 -2.69 8.87
CA PRO A 97 -18.25 -1.68 8.59
C PRO A 97 -19.66 -2.30 8.57
N TRP A 98 -20.67 -1.46 8.76
CA TRP A 98 -22.06 -1.86 8.57
C TRP A 98 -22.37 -2.05 7.08
N VAL A 99 -22.41 -3.31 6.62
CA VAL A 99 -22.61 -3.70 5.22
C VAL A 99 -23.62 -4.84 5.11
N ILE A 100 -24.23 -5.00 3.93
CA ILE A 100 -25.16 -6.10 3.65
C ILE A 100 -24.48 -7.45 3.90
N GLU A 101 -25.14 -8.39 4.57
CA GLU A 101 -24.51 -9.69 4.79
C GLU A 101 -24.26 -10.46 3.47
N GLY A 102 -23.22 -11.29 3.46
CA GLY A 102 -22.85 -12.06 2.27
C GLY A 102 -21.57 -12.85 2.47
N ASP A 103 -21.22 -13.66 1.48
CA ASP A 103 -20.09 -14.59 1.44
C ASP A 103 -19.08 -14.28 0.33
N ASP A 104 -19.30 -13.21 -0.42
CA ASP A 104 -18.51 -12.75 -1.57
C ASP A 104 -17.62 -11.54 -1.23
N TYR A 105 -17.19 -11.42 0.03
CA TYR A 105 -16.31 -10.35 0.48
C TYR A 105 -14.84 -10.72 0.30
N ALA A 106 -13.99 -9.75 -0.02
CA ALA A 106 -12.53 -9.93 -0.05
C ALA A 106 -11.82 -8.68 0.45
N ILE A 107 -10.59 -8.84 0.95
CA ILE A 107 -9.70 -7.73 1.26
C ILE A 107 -8.79 -7.45 0.06
N VAL A 108 -8.52 -6.17 -0.20
CA VAL A 108 -7.35 -5.75 -0.97
C VAL A 108 -6.41 -4.99 -0.07
N LEU A 109 -5.18 -5.48 0.01
CA LEU A 109 -4.06 -4.80 0.64
C LEU A 109 -3.33 -4.01 -0.43
N PHE A 110 -3.31 -2.69 -0.30
CA PHE A 110 -2.64 -1.78 -1.23
C PHE A 110 -1.30 -1.35 -0.65
N GLY A 111 -0.22 -1.54 -1.42
CA GLY A 111 1.02 -0.78 -1.34
C GLY A 111 1.04 0.20 -2.52
N ASP A 112 1.88 -0.09 -3.52
CA ASP A 112 1.87 0.55 -4.84
C ASP A 112 0.98 -0.19 -5.86
N SER A 113 0.78 -1.50 -5.70
CA SER A 113 -0.27 -2.31 -6.32
C SER A 113 -1.25 -2.87 -5.28
N GLY A 114 -2.38 -3.42 -5.75
CA GLY A 114 -3.38 -4.07 -4.90
C GLY A 114 -3.21 -5.59 -4.91
N ASN A 115 -2.97 -6.18 -3.74
CA ASN A 115 -3.00 -7.63 -3.53
C ASN A 115 -4.35 -8.07 -2.97
N ARG A 116 -5.09 -8.89 -3.72
CA ARG A 116 -6.42 -9.38 -3.34
C ARG A 116 -6.31 -10.70 -2.59
N GLY A 117 -6.93 -10.75 -1.41
CA GLY A 117 -7.05 -11.95 -0.59
C GLY A 117 -8.18 -12.87 -1.05
N GLU A 118 -8.33 -13.98 -0.33
CA GLU A 118 -9.42 -14.93 -0.57
C GLU A 118 -10.79 -14.36 -0.17
N GLU A 119 -11.86 -15.01 -0.65
CA GLU A 119 -13.23 -14.63 -0.31
C GLU A 119 -13.63 -15.13 1.09
N PHE A 120 -14.42 -14.34 1.79
CA PHE A 120 -14.89 -14.62 3.15
C PHE A 120 -16.29 -14.04 3.39
N SER A 121 -16.88 -14.38 4.54
CA SER A 121 -18.24 -13.94 4.90
C SER A 121 -18.26 -12.76 5.87
N ILE A 122 -19.20 -11.84 5.67
CA ILE A 122 -19.60 -10.84 6.67
C ILE A 122 -21.08 -11.04 7.01
N LYS A 123 -21.41 -11.09 8.31
CA LYS A 123 -22.75 -11.38 8.84
C LYS A 123 -23.22 -10.31 9.85
N GLY A 124 -24.53 -10.31 10.13
CA GLY A 124 -25.17 -9.44 11.11
C GLY A 124 -25.57 -8.06 10.60
N GLY A 125 -25.30 -7.78 9.32
CA GLY A 125 -25.80 -6.59 8.62
C GLY A 125 -27.21 -6.80 8.04
N PRO A 126 -27.72 -5.84 7.24
CA PRO A 126 -29.00 -6.00 6.56
C PRO A 126 -28.93 -7.13 5.53
N ILE A 127 -30.07 -7.79 5.31
CA ILE A 127 -30.27 -8.75 4.23
C ILE A 127 -30.63 -8.00 2.94
N ASN A 128 -30.16 -8.52 1.80
CA ASN A 128 -30.52 -8.03 0.47
C ASN A 128 -31.85 -8.62 -0.01
#